data_AF-A0AAD5V4G5-F1
#
_entry.id   AF-A0AAD5V4G5-F1
#
_cell.length_a   1.000
_cell.length_b   1.000
_cell.length_c   1.000
_cell.angle_alpha   90.00
_cell.angle_beta   90.00
_cell.angle_gamma   90.00
#
_symmetry.space_group_name_H-M   'P 1'
#
loop_
_entity.id
_entity.type
_entity.pdbx_description
1 polymer ?
#
loop_
_entity_poly.entity_id
_entity_poly.type
_entity_poly.pdbx_seq_one_letter_code
_entity_poly.pdbx_strand_id
1 'polypeptide(L)'
;MSLVPFLMSFLASREKLPISTVTSAGATNNLILPAALTPFDPLCSCAAQCLYVLTDDNPFAIDELRTNAAYTACLLSLIDTNPQPNEKGKDIADDRVTTLRVLCCGIMRNIYPIPPPSIAATVDVDRELVLPVLTPALSLVSLQEASQRAQELVAQEETVPAFEKLSVQHTPKSDHKSAAEADLERIENKLRTVRLALEILTGVCATLPDPEPQLPHGDADPSHDVQDHDMEDGDEDGSDDDEMDLNEQGPPVNGTPNSSSSFLPPLVAPLLELILPTPFSFPPITGQSQHPPTTSALSSIHICALECLNNIFLSLAAPARSQHPSPSAAAIGTDVDSGLKVWNELWKMLSAVGTELGGPGQEPRRELWQLGVGVLWGVAEVWKGSLTPNDEQIQVLIQFYNSSEDDVVKVKCLGTLECLAQHPHSIEANRVCTPD
;
A
#
# COMPACT_ATOMS: atom_id res chain seq x y z
N MET A 1 23.80 -24.27 -2.29
CA MET A 1 22.98 -23.85 -1.13
C MET A 1 21.80 -23.08 -1.69
N SER A 2 20.56 -23.41 -1.31
CA SER A 2 19.42 -22.55 -1.64
C SER A 2 19.55 -21.23 -0.87
N LEU A 3 19.13 -20.13 -1.49
CA LEU A 3 19.24 -18.77 -0.94
C LEU A 3 18.24 -18.55 0.21
N VAL A 4 17.05 -19.16 0.14
CA VAL A 4 16.00 -19.02 1.17
C VAL A 4 16.46 -19.57 2.54
N PRO A 5 16.98 -20.81 2.66
CA PRO A 5 17.48 -21.33 3.93
C PRO A 5 18.65 -20.52 4.50
N PHE A 6 19.49 -19.95 3.63
CA PHE A 6 20.58 -19.08 4.03
C PHE A 6 20.03 -17.79 4.67
N LEU A 7 19.08 -17.11 4.05
CA LEU A 7 18.46 -15.88 4.58
C LEU A 7 17.67 -16.16 5.88
N MET A 8 16.88 -17.24 5.91
CA MET A 8 16.12 -17.65 7.09
C MET A 8 17.04 -17.99 8.28
N SER A 9 18.26 -18.46 8.04
CA SER A 9 19.22 -18.75 9.12
C SER A 9 19.62 -17.49 9.91
N PHE A 10 19.67 -16.31 9.27
CA PHE A 10 19.92 -15.04 9.94
C PHE A 10 18.73 -14.59 10.78
N LEU A 11 17.51 -14.77 10.26
CA LEU A 11 16.29 -14.46 10.99
C LEU A 11 16.12 -15.36 12.23
N ALA A 12 16.37 -16.66 12.07
CA ALA A 12 16.31 -17.63 13.16
C ALA A 12 17.43 -17.45 14.21
N SER A 13 18.58 -16.90 13.80
CA SER A 13 19.73 -16.69 14.68
C SER A 13 19.82 -15.27 15.25
N ARG A 14 18.76 -14.45 15.15
CA ARG A 14 18.77 -13.02 15.53
C ARG A 14 19.37 -12.72 16.90
N GLU A 15 19.18 -13.61 17.88
CA GLU A 15 19.69 -13.45 19.26
C GLU A 15 21.17 -13.85 19.42
N LYS A 16 21.73 -14.54 18.42
CA LYS A 16 23.08 -15.11 18.43
C LYS A 16 24.03 -14.40 17.48
N LEU A 17 23.54 -13.47 16.66
CA LEU A 17 24.39 -12.75 15.71
C LEU A 17 25.23 -11.70 16.45
N PRO A 18 26.55 -11.67 16.20
CA PRO A 18 27.43 -10.67 16.81
C PRO A 18 27.16 -9.29 16.23
N ILE A 19 26.70 -8.37 17.10
CA ILE A 19 26.44 -6.93 16.83
C ILE A 19 27.61 -6.24 16.08
N SER A 20 28.83 -6.80 16.17
CA SER A 20 30.06 -6.22 15.65
C SER A 20 30.37 -6.48 14.17
N THR A 21 29.50 -7.08 13.36
CA THR A 21 29.98 -7.66 12.09
C THR A 21 29.12 -7.43 10.86
N VAL A 22 28.95 -6.17 10.44
CA VAL A 22 29.12 -5.70 9.04
C VAL A 22 29.50 -4.21 9.03
N THR A 23 30.68 -3.88 9.54
CA THR A 23 31.48 -2.73 9.08
C THR A 23 32.90 -3.26 8.87
N SER A 24 33.12 -3.99 7.78
CA SER A 24 34.48 -4.35 7.35
C SER A 24 34.97 -3.27 6.37
N ALA A 25 36.18 -2.72 6.45
CA ALA A 25 37.37 -3.15 7.14
C ALA A 25 38.30 -1.96 7.45
N GLY A 26 38.80 -1.89 8.69
CA GLY A 26 39.98 -1.09 9.02
C GLY A 26 39.97 -0.45 10.40
N ALA A 27 40.25 -1.21 11.45
CA ALA A 27 41.13 -0.79 12.54
C ALA A 27 41.20 -1.88 13.61
N THR A 28 42.43 -2.35 13.83
CA THR A 28 42.84 -3.13 14.98
C THR A 28 42.80 -2.28 16.26
N ASN A 29 42.63 -3.00 17.38
CA ASN A 29 42.96 -2.67 18.77
C ASN A 29 41.87 -2.08 19.67
N ASN A 30 41.42 -2.96 20.58
CA ASN A 30 41.24 -2.75 22.01
C ASN A 30 40.54 -1.46 22.45
N LEU A 31 39.22 -1.56 22.60
CA LEU A 31 38.52 -0.97 23.74
C LEU A 31 37.33 -1.88 24.07
N ILE A 32 37.43 -2.54 25.23
CA ILE A 32 36.33 -3.23 25.88
C ILE A 32 35.32 -2.15 26.27
N LEU A 33 34.22 -2.04 25.53
CA LEU A 33 33.02 -1.33 25.97
C LEU A 33 32.02 -2.35 26.54
N PRO A 34 31.27 -1.97 27.59
CA PRO A 34 30.46 -2.90 28.35
C PRO A 34 29.35 -3.51 27.48
N ALA A 35 29.24 -4.83 27.56
CA ALA A 35 28.19 -5.65 27.00
C ALA A 35 26.85 -5.33 27.68
N ALA A 36 26.12 -4.35 27.15
CA ALA A 36 24.67 -4.23 27.26
C ALA A 36 24.27 -3.01 26.42
N LEU A 37 23.56 -3.22 25.30
CA LEU A 37 22.39 -2.45 24.85
C LEU A 37 22.05 -2.79 23.37
N THR A 38 20.83 -3.33 23.21
CA THR A 38 20.00 -3.56 22.00
C THR A 38 20.27 -4.82 21.14
N PRO A 39 19.26 -5.69 20.90
CA PRO A 39 19.43 -7.01 20.27
C PRO A 39 19.06 -7.06 18.76
N PHE A 40 19.12 -5.96 18.00
CA PHE A 40 18.68 -5.96 16.59
C PHE A 40 19.80 -5.62 15.61
N ASP A 41 20.32 -6.68 14.98
CA ASP A 41 21.44 -6.68 14.04
C ASP A 41 21.01 -6.18 12.64
N PRO A 42 21.71 -5.22 12.01
CA PRO A 42 21.51 -4.81 10.62
C PRO A 42 21.40 -5.98 9.63
N LEU A 43 22.10 -7.09 9.92
CA LEU A 43 22.11 -8.26 9.07
C LEU A 43 20.73 -8.95 8.98
N CYS A 44 19.96 -8.93 10.07
CA CYS A 44 18.59 -9.47 10.05
C CYS A 44 17.67 -8.64 9.16
N SER A 45 17.75 -7.31 9.23
CA SER A 45 16.96 -6.42 8.38
C SER A 45 17.31 -6.59 6.89
N CYS A 46 18.61 -6.71 6.57
CA CYS A 46 19.05 -7.01 5.19
C CYS A 46 18.53 -8.37 4.71
N ALA A 47 18.62 -9.41 5.54
CA ALA A 47 18.11 -10.73 5.20
C ALA A 47 16.60 -10.73 4.95
N ALA A 48 15.83 -10.03 5.78
CA ALA A 48 14.40 -9.85 5.59
C ALA A 48 14.08 -9.04 4.33
N GLN A 49 14.82 -7.96 4.03
CA GLN A 49 14.63 -7.19 2.80
C GLN A 49 14.89 -8.04 1.56
N CYS A 50 15.97 -8.82 1.54
CA CYS A 50 16.26 -9.74 0.45
C CYS A 50 15.16 -10.78 0.31
N LEU A 51 14.67 -11.33 1.42
CA LEU A 51 13.61 -12.33 1.40
C LEU A 51 12.29 -11.74 0.87
N TYR A 52 11.92 -10.54 1.30
CA TYR A 52 10.74 -9.82 0.81
C TYR A 52 10.76 -9.70 -0.72
N VAL A 53 11.86 -9.18 -1.27
CA VAL A 53 12.05 -9.07 -2.73
C VAL A 53 12.06 -10.44 -3.41
N LEU A 54 12.70 -11.45 -2.81
CA LEU A 54 12.75 -12.80 -3.38
C LEU A 54 11.39 -13.48 -3.42
N THR A 55 10.49 -13.14 -2.50
CA THR A 55 9.12 -13.68 -2.43
C THR A 55 8.12 -12.94 -3.29
N ASP A 56 8.51 -11.83 -3.89
CA ASP A 56 7.66 -11.08 -4.81
C ASP A 56 7.56 -11.83 -6.14
N ASP A 57 6.36 -12.32 -6.47
CA ASP A 57 6.02 -13.06 -7.69
C ASP A 57 7.00 -14.20 -8.07
N ASN A 58 7.58 -14.87 -7.09
CA ASN A 58 8.53 -15.96 -7.29
C ASN A 58 8.03 -17.28 -6.68
N PRO A 59 7.42 -18.17 -7.48
CA PRO A 59 6.76 -19.37 -6.98
C PRO A 59 7.72 -20.31 -6.25
N PHE A 60 9.00 -20.38 -6.66
CA PHE A 60 9.97 -21.26 -6.01
C PHE A 60 10.32 -20.80 -4.59
N ALA A 61 10.56 -19.50 -4.42
CA ALA A 61 10.85 -18.93 -3.10
C ALA A 61 9.62 -18.98 -2.18
N ILE A 62 8.44 -18.69 -2.75
CA ILE A 62 7.15 -18.79 -2.06
C ILE A 62 6.90 -20.22 -1.57
N ASP A 63 7.05 -21.22 -2.45
CA ASP A 63 6.80 -22.63 -2.12
C ASP A 63 7.82 -23.15 -1.09
N GLU A 64 9.10 -22.77 -1.18
CA GLU A 64 10.13 -23.16 -0.20
C GLU A 64 9.83 -22.60 1.21
N LEU A 65 9.31 -21.37 1.31
CA LEU A 65 8.91 -20.79 2.59
C LEU A 65 7.62 -21.40 3.15
N ARG A 66 6.56 -21.47 2.34
CA ARG A 66 5.23 -21.90 2.81
C ARG A 66 5.18 -23.38 3.19
N THR A 67 6.02 -24.22 2.59
CA THR A 67 6.08 -25.66 2.90
C THR A 67 6.88 -25.96 4.16
N ASN A 68 7.61 -24.97 4.71
CA ASN A 68 8.41 -25.13 5.92
C ASN A 68 7.75 -24.43 7.11
N ALA A 69 7.04 -25.19 7.94
CA ALA A 69 6.35 -24.68 9.12
C ALA A 69 7.27 -23.94 10.11
N ALA A 70 8.55 -24.29 10.19
CA ALA A 70 9.51 -23.59 11.06
C ALA A 70 9.82 -22.19 10.55
N TYR A 71 9.80 -21.97 9.23
CA TYR A 71 10.00 -20.65 8.64
C TYR A 71 8.80 -19.75 8.87
N THR A 72 7.58 -20.24 8.63
CA THR A 72 6.36 -19.48 8.91
C THR A 72 6.22 -19.15 10.40
N ALA A 73 6.56 -20.09 11.29
CA ALA A 73 6.56 -19.84 12.75
C ALA A 73 7.61 -18.79 13.15
N CYS A 74 8.80 -18.82 12.53
CA CYS A 74 9.83 -17.81 12.77
C CYS A 74 9.37 -16.41 12.35
N LEU A 75 8.76 -16.27 11.17
CA LEU A 75 8.21 -15.00 10.69
C LEU A 75 7.10 -14.46 11.60
N LEU A 76 6.16 -15.30 12.02
CA LEU A 76 5.13 -14.92 13.00
C LEU A 76 5.75 -14.42 14.32
N SER A 77 6.74 -15.16 14.86
CA SER A 77 7.41 -14.76 16.10
C SER A 77 8.14 -13.41 16.00
N LEU A 78 8.62 -13.05 14.79
CA LEU A 78 9.23 -11.75 14.53
C LEU A 78 8.19 -10.63 14.51
N ILE A 79 7.00 -10.91 13.97
CA ILE A 79 5.90 -9.95 13.90
C ILE A 79 5.32 -9.67 15.30
N ASP A 80 5.23 -10.68 16.15
CA ASP A 80 4.74 -10.58 17.53
C ASP A 80 5.73 -9.90 18.50
N THR A 81 6.95 -9.58 18.04
CA THR A 81 7.98 -9.00 18.90
C THR A 81 7.62 -7.56 19.27
N ASN A 82 7.11 -7.34 20.49
CA ASN A 82 6.79 -6.00 21.01
C ASN A 82 8.04 -5.26 21.49
N PRO A 83 8.17 -3.95 21.20
CA PRO A 83 9.29 -3.16 21.70
C PRO A 83 9.16 -2.91 23.21
N GLN A 84 10.05 -3.55 23.99
CA GLN A 84 10.11 -3.39 25.45
C GLN A 84 10.54 -1.95 25.84
N PRO A 85 9.93 -1.34 26.86
CA PRO A 85 10.26 0.01 27.31
C PRO A 85 11.50 0.00 28.22
N ASN A 86 12.70 0.26 27.66
CA ASN A 86 13.90 0.58 28.45
C ASN A 86 14.59 1.82 27.87
N GLU A 87 15.03 2.74 28.74
CA GLU A 87 15.08 4.20 28.48
C GLU A 87 16.32 4.77 27.77
N LYS A 88 17.29 3.98 27.29
CA LYS A 88 18.49 4.53 26.62
C LYS A 88 18.83 3.80 25.32
N GLY A 89 18.89 4.54 24.21
CA GLY A 89 19.15 3.99 22.86
C GLY A 89 17.94 3.31 22.21
N LYS A 90 16.75 3.38 22.83
CA LYS A 90 15.52 2.71 22.38
C LYS A 90 15.14 3.13 20.96
N ASP A 91 15.14 4.42 20.66
CA ASP A 91 14.50 4.90 19.44
C ASP A 91 15.05 4.26 18.15
N ILE A 92 16.39 4.12 18.03
CA ILE A 92 17.00 3.54 16.83
C ILE A 92 16.72 2.03 16.77
N ALA A 93 16.72 1.35 17.91
CA ALA A 93 16.38 -0.06 17.98
C ALA A 93 14.89 -0.29 17.67
N ASP A 94 14.02 0.60 18.11
CA ASP A 94 12.56 0.57 17.88
C ASP A 94 12.24 0.77 16.38
N ASP A 95 12.92 1.71 15.73
CA ASP A 95 12.79 1.98 14.29
C ASP A 95 13.18 0.74 13.45
N ARG A 96 14.27 0.05 13.82
CA ARG A 96 14.74 -1.17 13.16
C ARG A 96 13.80 -2.35 13.38
N VAL A 97 13.30 -2.52 14.60
CA VAL A 97 12.31 -3.56 14.93
C VAL A 97 11.05 -3.35 14.12
N THR A 98 10.56 -2.12 14.06
CA THR A 98 9.37 -1.76 13.27
C THR A 98 9.58 -2.12 11.80
N THR A 99 10.72 -1.74 11.22
CA THR A 99 11.06 -2.08 9.83
C THR A 99 11.09 -3.58 9.59
N LEU A 100 11.70 -4.36 10.50
CA LEU A 100 11.74 -5.81 10.40
C LEU A 100 10.34 -6.43 10.46
N ARG A 101 9.47 -5.93 11.34
CA ARG A 101 8.08 -6.39 11.46
C ARG A 101 7.28 -6.11 10.19
N VAL A 102 7.44 -4.91 9.61
CA VAL A 102 6.83 -4.52 8.32
C VAL A 102 7.29 -5.48 7.22
N LEU A 103 8.59 -5.76 7.12
CA LEU A 103 9.14 -6.71 6.15
C LEU A 103 8.57 -8.13 6.34
N CYS A 104 8.52 -8.62 7.57
CA CYS A 104 7.96 -9.93 7.85
C CYS A 104 6.46 -10.00 7.51
N CYS A 105 5.69 -8.93 7.71
CA CYS A 105 4.29 -8.87 7.27
C CYS A 105 4.19 -8.96 5.74
N GLY A 106 5.03 -8.23 5.01
CA GLY A 106 5.12 -8.30 3.56
C GLY A 106 5.46 -9.71 3.06
N ILE A 107 6.47 -10.36 3.65
CA ILE A 107 6.85 -11.74 3.31
C ILE A 107 5.67 -12.70 3.58
N MET A 108 5.03 -12.60 4.74
CA MET A 108 3.89 -13.45 5.10
C MET A 108 2.71 -13.28 4.14
N ARG A 109 2.47 -12.05 3.66
CA ARG A 109 1.47 -11.76 2.63
C ARG A 109 1.84 -12.35 1.27
N ASN A 110 3.10 -12.23 0.84
CA ASN A 110 3.57 -12.76 -0.44
C ASN A 110 3.50 -14.30 -0.51
N ILE A 111 3.65 -15.00 0.61
CA ILE A 111 3.58 -16.47 0.66
C ILE A 111 2.19 -17.03 0.98
N TYR A 112 1.19 -16.17 1.18
CA TYR A 112 -0.19 -16.57 1.45
C TYR A 112 -0.87 -17.10 0.16
N PRO A 113 -1.70 -18.17 0.23
CA PRO A 113 -2.17 -18.90 1.40
C PRO A 113 -1.18 -19.95 1.93
N ILE A 114 -1.10 -20.12 3.25
CA ILE A 114 -0.20 -21.10 3.88
C ILE A 114 -0.95 -22.44 4.06
N PRO A 115 -0.40 -23.58 3.61
CA PRO A 115 -1.08 -24.86 3.73
C PRO A 115 -1.05 -25.44 5.17
N PRO A 116 -2.05 -26.25 5.56
CA PRO A 116 -1.99 -27.06 6.78
C PRO A 116 -0.78 -28.02 6.79
N PRO A 117 -0.22 -28.39 7.96
CA PRO A 117 -0.72 -28.16 9.32
C PRO A 117 -0.14 -26.91 10.01
N SER A 118 0.37 -25.92 9.26
CA SER A 118 0.92 -24.69 9.87
C SER A 118 -0.15 -23.93 10.65
N ILE A 119 0.19 -23.39 11.82
CA ILE A 119 -0.70 -22.52 12.61
C ILE A 119 -1.08 -21.27 11.80
N ALA A 120 -0.18 -20.82 10.92
CA ALA A 120 -0.43 -19.69 10.04
C ALA A 120 -1.50 -19.95 8.96
N ALA A 121 -1.89 -21.21 8.74
CA ALA A 121 -2.92 -21.57 7.76
C ALA A 121 -4.34 -21.11 8.17
N THR A 122 -4.57 -20.84 9.46
CA THR A 122 -5.88 -20.40 9.98
C THR A 122 -5.96 -18.90 10.23
N VAL A 123 -4.86 -18.17 10.05
CA VAL A 123 -4.77 -16.73 10.33
C VAL A 123 -5.21 -15.95 9.10
N ASP A 124 -6.12 -15.00 9.29
CA ASP A 124 -6.38 -13.97 8.28
C ASP A 124 -5.18 -13.02 8.24
N VAL A 125 -4.27 -13.24 7.28
CA VAL A 125 -3.00 -12.50 7.20
C VAL A 125 -3.26 -11.00 7.07
N ASP A 126 -4.24 -10.56 6.29
CA ASP A 126 -4.48 -9.13 6.11
C ASP A 126 -5.02 -8.49 7.40
N ARG A 127 -6.03 -9.12 8.05
CA ARG A 127 -6.70 -8.53 9.22
C ARG A 127 -5.99 -8.72 10.54
N GLU A 128 -5.44 -9.90 10.77
CA GLU A 128 -4.88 -10.27 12.07
C GLU A 128 -3.38 -9.96 12.16
N LEU A 129 -2.69 -9.84 11.02
CA LEU A 129 -1.24 -9.69 10.98
C LEU A 129 -0.81 -8.36 10.34
N VAL A 130 -1.21 -8.10 9.09
CA VAL A 130 -0.72 -6.98 8.29
C VAL A 130 -1.29 -5.65 8.82
N LEU A 131 -2.61 -5.52 8.91
CA LEU A 131 -3.24 -4.25 9.33
C LEU A 131 -2.82 -3.76 10.72
N PRO A 132 -2.74 -4.62 11.77
CA PRO A 132 -2.31 -4.20 13.10
C PRO A 132 -0.85 -3.70 13.16
N VAL A 133 0.00 -4.14 12.23
CA VAL A 133 1.42 -3.73 12.17
C VAL A 133 1.61 -2.52 11.28
N LEU A 134 0.98 -2.50 10.10
CA LEU A 134 1.19 -1.44 9.11
C LEU A 134 0.46 -0.16 9.47
N THR A 135 -0.74 -0.22 10.05
CA THR A 135 -1.51 0.99 10.38
C THR A 135 -0.76 1.91 11.37
N PRO A 136 -0.20 1.41 12.49
CA PRO A 136 0.62 2.25 13.35
C PRO A 136 1.92 2.73 12.70
N ALA A 137 2.48 1.96 11.76
CA ALA A 137 3.70 2.33 11.06
C ALA A 137 3.50 3.58 10.17
N LEU A 138 2.28 3.85 9.69
CA LEU A 138 1.94 5.06 8.93
C LEU A 138 2.18 6.35 9.73
N SER A 139 2.08 6.29 11.06
CA SER A 139 2.29 7.41 11.98
C SER A 139 3.66 7.39 12.65
N LEU A 140 4.61 6.58 12.15
CA LEU A 140 5.97 6.49 12.71
C LEU A 140 6.74 7.83 12.64
N VAL A 141 6.41 8.65 11.65
CA VAL A 141 7.01 9.98 11.46
C VAL A 141 5.99 10.94 10.86
N SER A 142 5.91 12.16 11.40
CA SER A 142 5.18 13.27 10.77
C SER A 142 5.98 13.79 9.58
N LEU A 143 5.39 13.78 8.38
CA LEU A 143 6.07 14.22 7.16
C LEU A 143 6.49 15.70 7.25
N GLN A 144 5.64 16.54 7.83
CA GLN A 144 5.92 17.97 8.02
C GLN A 144 7.10 18.19 8.96
N GLU A 145 7.14 17.49 10.10
CA GLU A 145 8.25 17.58 11.05
C GLU A 145 9.54 17.03 10.45
N ALA A 146 9.47 15.91 9.73
CA ALA A 146 10.62 15.34 9.02
C ALA A 146 11.18 16.31 7.97
N SER A 147 10.31 16.95 7.18
CA SER A 147 10.72 17.95 6.19
C SER A 147 11.38 19.15 6.85
N GLN A 148 10.77 19.71 7.90
CA GLN A 148 11.32 20.87 8.60
C GLN A 148 12.67 20.52 9.24
N ARG A 149 12.78 19.36 9.89
CA ARG A 149 14.01 18.93 10.54
C ARG A 149 15.12 18.67 9.52
N ALA A 150 14.82 18.02 8.40
CA ALA A 150 15.79 17.84 7.33
C ALA A 150 16.29 19.18 6.79
N GLN A 151 15.41 20.17 6.62
CA GLN A 151 15.80 21.52 6.19
C GLN A 151 16.78 22.18 7.17
N GLU A 152 16.52 22.09 8.48
CA GLU A 152 17.41 22.63 9.51
C GLU A 152 18.78 21.96 9.50
N LEU A 153 18.84 20.64 9.31
CA LEU A 153 20.08 19.86 9.30
C LEU A 153 20.93 20.16 8.06
N VAL A 154 20.31 20.26 6.88
CA VAL A 154 20.99 20.64 5.64
C VAL A 154 21.58 22.05 5.76
N ALA A 155 20.81 23.00 6.28
CA ALA A 155 21.29 24.37 6.49
C ALA A 155 22.47 24.42 7.48
N GLN A 156 22.48 23.57 8.51
CA GLN A 156 23.60 23.47 9.45
C GLN A 156 24.88 22.99 8.75
N GLU A 157 24.80 21.99 7.87
CA GLU A 157 25.96 21.46 7.14
C GLU A 157 26.57 22.43 6.13
N GLU A 158 25.76 23.34 5.58
CA GLU A 158 26.24 24.40 4.69
C GLU A 158 27.03 25.48 5.43
N THR A 159 26.77 25.67 6.74
CA THR A 159 27.48 26.66 7.57
C THR A 159 28.81 26.16 8.14
N VAL A 160 29.10 24.84 8.07
CA VAL A 160 30.36 24.26 8.55
C VAL A 160 31.50 24.62 7.57
N PRO A 161 32.59 25.28 8.03
CA PRO A 161 33.70 25.68 7.16
C PRO A 161 34.34 24.50 6.41
N ALA A 162 34.61 24.68 5.11
CA ALA A 162 35.17 23.65 4.22
C ALA A 162 36.49 23.01 4.68
N PHE A 163 37.20 23.59 5.66
CA PHE A 163 38.42 23.04 6.23
C PHE A 163 38.22 21.73 7.00
N GLU A 164 37.04 21.47 7.57
CA GLU A 164 36.72 20.17 8.20
C GLU A 164 36.35 19.09 7.17
N LYS A 165 35.89 19.49 5.97
CA LYS A 165 35.57 18.58 4.84
C LYS A 165 36.82 18.19 4.02
N LEU A 166 37.93 18.91 4.16
CA LEU A 166 39.21 18.57 3.53
C LEU A 166 39.97 17.56 4.41
N SER A 167 39.52 16.30 4.35
CA SER A 167 40.32 15.16 4.82
C SER A 167 41.71 15.23 4.18
N VAL A 168 42.72 15.48 5.01
CA VAL A 168 44.12 15.61 4.61
C VAL A 168 44.52 14.39 3.77
N GLN A 169 44.97 14.64 2.54
CA GLN A 169 45.49 13.61 1.63
C GLN A 169 46.64 12.88 2.37
N HIS A 170 46.44 11.60 2.71
CA HIS A 170 47.36 10.66 3.39
C HIS A 170 47.06 10.22 4.83
N THR A 171 45.98 10.67 5.47
CA THR A 171 45.46 9.97 6.67
C THR A 171 44.31 9.03 6.31
N PRO A 172 44.12 7.89 7.01
CA PRO A 172 42.93 7.07 6.86
C PRO A 172 41.71 7.98 7.01
N LYS A 173 40.84 8.04 5.98
CA LYS A 173 39.57 8.75 6.08
C LYS A 173 38.85 8.19 7.29
N SER A 174 38.70 8.98 8.34
CA SER A 174 37.83 8.58 9.42
C SER A 174 36.41 8.58 8.89
N ASP A 175 35.73 7.44 8.97
CA ASP A 175 34.33 7.25 8.58
C ASP A 175 33.36 7.94 9.58
N HIS A 176 33.75 9.12 10.07
CA HIS A 176 33.02 9.86 11.07
C HIS A 176 31.92 10.66 10.38
N LYS A 177 30.72 10.07 10.33
CA LYS A 177 29.49 10.78 10.01
C LYS A 177 29.29 11.94 10.98
N SER A 178 28.87 13.09 10.46
CA SER A 178 28.47 14.22 11.28
C SER A 178 27.22 13.86 12.10
N ALA A 179 26.97 14.57 13.21
CA ALA A 179 25.72 14.38 13.95
C ALA A 179 24.49 14.72 13.10
N ALA A 180 24.62 15.69 12.17
CA ALA A 180 23.55 16.06 11.25
C ALA A 180 23.31 14.97 10.18
N GLU A 181 24.38 14.37 9.64
CA GLU A 181 24.27 13.24 8.70
C GLU A 181 23.60 12.03 9.36
N ALA A 182 23.95 11.73 10.62
CA ALA A 182 23.32 10.64 11.37
C ALA A 182 21.84 10.89 11.66
N ASP A 183 21.45 12.14 11.97
CA ASP A 183 20.05 12.52 12.16
C ASP A 183 19.26 12.47 10.83
N LEU A 184 19.84 12.90 9.71
CA LEU A 184 19.25 12.79 8.37
C LEU A 184 19.01 11.33 7.99
N GLU A 185 20.01 10.46 8.20
CA GLU A 185 19.87 9.01 7.95
C GLU A 185 18.77 8.39 8.82
N ARG A 186 18.60 8.86 10.06
CA ARG A 186 17.51 8.41 10.93
C ARG A 186 16.13 8.83 10.39
N ILE A 187 15.98 10.07 9.93
CA ILE A 187 14.75 10.54 9.29
C ILE A 187 14.45 9.71 8.05
N GLU A 188 15.44 9.50 7.18
CA GLU A 188 15.30 8.69 5.97
C GLU A 188 14.86 7.27 6.26
N ASN A 189 15.44 6.63 7.28
CA ASN A 189 15.07 5.27 7.65
C ASN A 189 13.60 5.18 8.06
N LYS A 190 13.10 6.12 8.87
CA LYS A 190 11.67 6.18 9.22
C LYS A 190 10.78 6.38 8.00
N LEU A 191 11.15 7.30 7.10
CA LEU A 191 10.41 7.54 5.86
C LEU A 191 10.38 6.29 4.97
N ARG A 192 11.49 5.57 4.85
CA ARG A 192 11.56 4.30 4.10
C ARG A 192 10.66 3.23 4.73
N THR A 193 10.58 3.15 6.06
CA THR A 193 9.66 2.23 6.75
C THR A 193 8.20 2.56 6.47
N VAL A 194 7.81 3.83 6.52
CA VAL A 194 6.45 4.29 6.15
C VAL A 194 6.13 3.93 4.70
N ARG A 195 7.06 4.22 3.77
CA ARG A 195 6.90 3.89 2.35
C ARG A 195 6.68 2.39 2.15
N LEU A 196 7.52 1.55 2.77
CA LEU A 196 7.38 0.08 2.67
C LEU A 196 6.04 -0.40 3.22
N ALA A 197 5.56 0.19 4.31
CA ALA A 197 4.23 -0.12 4.85
C ALA A 197 3.12 0.25 3.85
N LEU A 198 3.22 1.39 3.17
CA LEU A 198 2.27 1.79 2.13
C LEU A 198 2.31 0.86 0.91
N GLU A 199 3.48 0.42 0.48
CA GLU A 199 3.64 -0.52 -0.64
C GLU A 199 2.89 -1.84 -0.36
N ILE A 200 3.06 -2.40 0.84
CA ILE A 200 2.35 -3.62 1.25
C ILE A 200 0.84 -3.34 1.37
N LEU A 201 0.44 -2.21 1.98
CA LEU A 201 -0.97 -1.82 2.12
C LEU A 201 -1.65 -1.59 0.75
N THR A 202 -0.92 -1.14 -0.26
CA THR A 202 -1.47 -0.95 -1.62
C THR A 202 -2.04 -2.26 -2.14
N GLY A 203 -1.33 -3.37 -1.92
CA GLY A 203 -1.80 -4.71 -2.24
C GLY A 203 -3.02 -5.12 -1.40
N VAL A 204 -3.03 -4.83 -0.11
CA VAL A 204 -4.18 -5.11 0.79
C VAL A 204 -5.43 -4.36 0.33
N CYS A 205 -5.27 -3.13 -0.18
CA CYS A 205 -6.37 -2.29 -0.65
C CYS A 205 -6.88 -2.69 -2.04
N ALA A 206 -6.13 -3.48 -2.81
CA ALA A 206 -6.48 -3.94 -4.15
C ALA A 206 -7.54 -5.06 -4.13
N THR A 207 -8.66 -4.85 -3.45
CA THR A 207 -9.77 -5.80 -3.33
C THR A 207 -10.73 -5.72 -4.53
N LEU A 208 -10.21 -5.72 -5.75
CA LEU A 208 -11.06 -5.71 -6.94
C LEU A 208 -11.91 -6.99 -6.96
N PRO A 209 -13.23 -6.89 -7.20
CA PRO A 209 -14.05 -8.09 -7.37
C PRO A 209 -13.59 -8.86 -8.61
N ASP A 210 -13.52 -10.19 -8.47
CA ASP A 210 -13.27 -11.08 -9.60
C ASP A 210 -14.31 -10.81 -10.71
N PRO A 211 -13.91 -10.82 -11.99
CA PRO A 211 -14.87 -10.78 -13.08
C PRO A 211 -15.83 -11.96 -12.92
N GLU A 212 -17.13 -11.67 -12.85
CA GLU A 212 -18.15 -12.71 -12.78
C GLU A 212 -17.92 -13.72 -13.92
N PRO A 213 -17.94 -15.04 -13.64
CA PRO A 213 -17.88 -16.01 -14.71
C PRO A 213 -19.08 -15.77 -15.62
N GLN A 214 -18.82 -15.44 -16.88
CA GLN A 214 -19.85 -15.31 -17.90
C GLN A 214 -20.58 -16.66 -17.97
N LEU A 215 -21.79 -16.72 -17.40
CA LEU A 215 -22.68 -17.84 -17.62
C LEU A 215 -22.85 -17.96 -19.15
N PRO A 216 -22.66 -19.15 -19.74
CA PRO A 216 -22.82 -19.33 -21.17
C PRO A 216 -24.23 -18.87 -21.53
N HIS A 217 -24.31 -17.79 -22.31
CA HIS A 217 -25.55 -17.40 -22.96
C HIS A 217 -26.01 -18.60 -23.77
N GLY A 218 -27.15 -19.17 -23.38
CA GLY A 218 -27.78 -20.24 -24.13
C GLY A 218 -28.05 -19.72 -25.53
N ASP A 219 -27.27 -20.21 -26.50
CA ASP A 219 -27.58 -20.06 -27.91
C ASP A 219 -28.90 -20.79 -28.15
N ALA A 220 -29.98 -20.00 -28.19
CA ALA A 220 -31.24 -20.41 -28.77
C ALA A 220 -31.01 -20.57 -30.28
N ASP A 221 -30.70 -21.79 -30.71
CA ASP A 221 -30.74 -22.15 -32.12
C ASP A 221 -32.20 -22.41 -32.54
N PRO A 222 -32.78 -21.63 -33.45
CA PRO A 222 -34.09 -21.91 -34.02
C PRO A 222 -33.89 -22.74 -35.29
N SER A 223 -34.34 -23.99 -35.26
CA SER A 223 -34.80 -24.84 -36.39
C SER A 223 -34.12 -26.19 -36.54
N HIS A 224 -34.84 -27.26 -36.22
CA HIS A 224 -35.20 -28.28 -37.21
C HIS A 224 -36.25 -29.26 -36.64
N ASP A 225 -37.47 -29.18 -37.16
CA ASP A 225 -38.46 -30.27 -37.11
C ASP A 225 -37.94 -31.49 -37.89
N VAL A 226 -37.96 -32.70 -37.30
CA VAL A 226 -38.47 -33.93 -37.97
C VAL A 226 -38.91 -35.00 -36.93
N GLN A 227 -40.23 -35.24 -36.90
CA GLN A 227 -41.02 -36.49 -36.76
C GLN A 227 -40.78 -37.55 -35.66
N ASP A 228 -41.87 -37.77 -34.90
CA ASP A 228 -42.57 -39.03 -34.60
C ASP A 228 -41.79 -40.36 -34.53
N HIS A 229 -41.89 -41.01 -33.37
CA HIS A 229 -42.44 -42.37 -33.31
C HIS A 229 -43.03 -42.67 -31.91
N ASP A 230 -44.33 -42.99 -31.92
CA ASP A 230 -45.11 -43.62 -30.84
C ASP A 230 -44.44 -44.88 -30.27
N MET A 231 -44.61 -45.13 -28.96
CA MET A 231 -45.15 -46.40 -28.43
C MET A 231 -45.79 -46.20 -27.05
N GLU A 232 -46.99 -46.76 -26.94
CA GLU A 232 -47.94 -46.77 -25.82
C GLU A 232 -47.54 -47.66 -24.62
N ASP A 233 -48.27 -47.40 -23.53
CA ASP A 233 -48.82 -48.32 -22.51
C ASP A 233 -48.01 -48.74 -21.28
N GLY A 234 -48.67 -48.56 -20.12
CA GLY A 234 -48.41 -49.29 -18.89
C GLY A 234 -48.86 -48.59 -17.60
N ASP A 235 -50.14 -48.76 -17.25
CA ASP A 235 -50.80 -48.33 -16.00
C ASP A 235 -50.11 -48.81 -14.69
N GLU A 236 -50.36 -48.06 -13.60
CA GLU A 236 -50.82 -48.51 -12.25
C GLU A 236 -50.20 -47.76 -11.05
N ASP A 237 -51.05 -46.91 -10.46
CA ASP A 237 -51.45 -46.78 -9.04
C ASP A 237 -50.44 -46.90 -7.86
N GLY A 238 -50.40 -45.81 -7.07
CA GLY A 238 -50.43 -45.77 -5.59
C GLY A 238 -49.43 -46.57 -4.73
N SER A 239 -48.55 -45.89 -3.99
CA SER A 239 -48.62 -45.79 -2.52
C SER A 239 -47.36 -45.15 -1.91
N ASP A 240 -47.62 -44.30 -0.92
CA ASP A 240 -46.84 -43.81 0.22
C ASP A 240 -45.41 -44.33 0.53
N ASP A 241 -44.65 -43.37 1.05
CA ASP A 241 -43.60 -43.45 2.08
C ASP A 241 -42.41 -44.38 1.86
N ASP A 242 -41.29 -43.78 1.46
CA ASP A 242 -39.97 -44.18 1.96
C ASP A 242 -39.09 -42.93 2.13
N GLU A 243 -39.01 -42.45 3.38
CA GLU A 243 -37.94 -41.57 3.87
C GLU A 243 -36.59 -42.29 3.69
N MET A 244 -35.82 -41.89 2.67
CA MET A 244 -34.39 -42.22 2.59
C MET A 244 -33.55 -40.96 2.82
N ASP A 245 -33.10 -40.85 4.08
CA ASP A 245 -32.01 -40.00 4.57
C ASP A 245 -30.71 -40.35 3.84
N LEU A 246 -30.33 -39.55 2.83
CA LEU A 246 -29.04 -39.60 2.15
C LEU A 246 -28.20 -38.40 2.57
N ASN A 247 -27.48 -38.62 3.67
CA ASN A 247 -26.36 -37.81 4.12
C ASN A 247 -25.15 -38.06 3.18
N GLU A 248 -25.10 -37.37 2.03
CA GLU A 248 -23.90 -37.26 1.19
C GLU A 248 -23.29 -35.85 1.32
N GLN A 249 -22.27 -35.78 2.17
CA GLN A 249 -21.35 -34.66 2.29
C GLN A 249 -20.58 -34.48 0.97
N GLY A 250 -21.11 -33.63 0.09
CA GLY A 250 -20.32 -32.98 -0.94
C GLY A 250 -19.23 -32.10 -0.31
N PRO A 251 -18.05 -31.95 -0.93
CA PRO A 251 -16.99 -31.09 -0.41
C PRO A 251 -17.53 -29.66 -0.27
N PRO A 252 -17.19 -28.94 0.82
CA PRO A 252 -17.71 -27.60 1.04
C PRO A 252 -17.18 -26.69 -0.07
N VAL A 253 -18.09 -26.21 -0.90
CA VAL A 253 -17.88 -25.01 -1.72
C VAL A 253 -17.79 -23.84 -0.73
N ASN A 254 -16.61 -23.64 -0.16
CA ASN A 254 -16.27 -22.45 0.61
C ASN A 254 -16.08 -21.28 -0.36
N GLY A 255 -17.20 -20.76 -0.85
CA GLY A 255 -17.30 -19.40 -1.35
C GLY A 255 -18.04 -18.57 -0.30
N THR A 256 -17.42 -18.33 0.86
CA THR A 256 -17.92 -17.29 1.76
C THR A 256 -17.89 -15.95 1.02
N PRO A 257 -19.00 -15.20 0.96
CA PRO A 257 -18.99 -13.87 0.36
C PRO A 257 -18.03 -13.00 1.16
N ASN A 258 -16.95 -12.58 0.51
CA ASN A 258 -15.89 -11.77 1.08
C ASN A 258 -16.49 -10.52 1.74
N SER A 259 -16.56 -10.53 3.07
CA SER A 259 -16.80 -9.35 3.90
C SER A 259 -15.55 -8.45 3.94
N SER A 260 -14.70 -8.48 2.91
CA SER A 260 -13.32 -8.03 2.94
C SER A 260 -13.18 -6.52 3.13
N SER A 261 -14.07 -5.67 2.61
CA SER A 261 -13.84 -4.21 2.57
C SER A 261 -14.07 -3.42 3.87
N SER A 262 -14.53 -4.06 4.97
CA SER A 262 -14.88 -3.32 6.20
C SER A 262 -13.70 -2.61 6.89
N PHE A 263 -12.46 -3.00 6.58
CA PHE A 263 -11.26 -2.37 7.12
C PHE A 263 -10.75 -1.17 6.32
N LEU A 264 -11.28 -0.93 5.10
CA LEU A 264 -10.80 0.15 4.23
C LEU A 264 -11.13 1.55 4.77
N PRO A 265 -12.35 1.85 5.28
CA PRO A 265 -12.67 3.21 5.72
C PRO A 265 -11.75 3.77 6.83
N PRO A 266 -11.37 2.99 7.87
CA PRO A 266 -10.40 3.45 8.87
C PRO A 266 -9.03 3.89 8.32
N LEU A 267 -8.60 3.36 7.17
CA LEU A 267 -7.31 3.71 6.56
C LEU A 267 -7.32 5.07 5.86
N VAL A 268 -8.50 5.59 5.50
CA VAL A 268 -8.62 6.82 4.70
C VAL A 268 -8.00 8.02 5.42
N ALA A 269 -8.28 8.20 6.72
CA ALA A 269 -7.80 9.37 7.45
C ALA A 269 -6.25 9.43 7.55
N PRO A 270 -5.54 8.36 7.99
CA PRO A 270 -4.09 8.33 7.96
C PRO A 270 -3.49 8.58 6.56
N LEU A 271 -4.11 8.02 5.51
CA LEU A 271 -3.64 8.20 4.14
C LEU A 271 -3.82 9.64 3.63
N LEU A 272 -4.91 10.32 4.01
CA LEU A 272 -5.13 11.72 3.67
C LEU A 272 -4.07 12.64 4.30
N GLU A 273 -3.58 12.34 5.49
CA GLU A 273 -2.46 13.09 6.09
C GLU A 273 -1.17 12.89 5.30
N LEU A 274 -0.94 11.67 4.78
CA LEU A 274 0.27 11.30 4.06
C LEU A 274 0.33 11.81 2.62
N ILE A 275 -0.78 12.22 1.99
CA ILE A 275 -0.76 12.79 0.62
C ILE A 275 -0.43 14.29 0.59
N LEU A 276 -0.49 14.98 1.73
CA LEU A 276 -0.25 16.42 1.80
C LEU A 276 1.24 16.73 1.57
N PRO A 277 1.61 17.45 0.49
CA PRO A 277 3.00 17.75 0.21
C PRO A 277 3.62 18.69 1.23
N THR A 278 4.92 18.52 1.43
CA THR A 278 5.78 19.37 2.26
C THR A 278 6.77 20.13 1.37
N PRO A 279 7.47 21.16 1.89
CA PRO A 279 8.47 21.89 1.11
C PRO A 279 9.61 21.02 0.53
N PHE A 280 9.92 19.87 1.16
CA PHE A 280 10.94 18.93 0.65
C PHE A 280 10.37 17.85 -0.26
N SER A 281 9.05 17.75 -0.42
CA SER A 281 8.42 16.67 -1.19
C SER A 281 8.75 16.71 -2.67
N PHE A 282 9.04 17.88 -3.22
CA PHE A 282 9.42 18.05 -4.64
C PHE A 282 10.60 19.00 -4.79
N PRO A 283 11.43 18.81 -5.82
CA PRO A 283 12.42 19.82 -6.16
C PRO A 283 11.74 21.14 -6.57
N PRO A 284 12.40 22.30 -6.34
CA PRO A 284 11.94 23.57 -6.87
C PRO A 284 11.82 23.52 -8.40
N ILE A 285 10.86 24.26 -8.97
CA ILE A 285 10.58 24.26 -10.43
C ILE A 285 11.84 24.59 -11.26
N THR A 286 12.70 25.48 -10.75
CA THR A 286 13.91 25.95 -11.43
C THR A 286 15.21 25.44 -10.81
N GLY A 287 15.15 24.42 -9.95
CA GLY A 287 16.30 24.00 -9.14
C GLY A 287 16.36 22.50 -8.88
N GLN A 288 17.47 22.08 -8.29
CA GLN A 288 17.64 20.71 -7.79
C GLN A 288 17.11 20.62 -6.35
N SER A 289 16.79 19.39 -5.91
CA SER A 289 16.48 19.15 -4.51
C SER A 289 17.68 19.50 -3.63
N GLN A 290 17.42 20.18 -2.53
CA GLN A 290 18.42 20.50 -1.50
C GLN A 290 18.93 19.23 -0.79
N HIS A 291 18.08 18.19 -0.69
CA HIS A 291 18.46 16.90 -0.13
C HIS A 291 17.74 15.76 -0.88
N PRO A 292 18.33 15.25 -1.98
CA PRO A 292 17.69 14.29 -2.85
C PRO A 292 17.15 13.02 -2.16
N PRO A 293 17.83 12.40 -1.18
CA PRO A 293 17.31 11.21 -0.50
C PRO A 293 15.99 11.45 0.24
N THR A 294 15.88 12.56 0.98
CA THR A 294 14.65 12.92 1.69
C THR A 294 13.54 13.31 0.73
N THR A 295 13.86 14.10 -0.30
CA THR A 295 12.86 14.47 -1.33
C THR A 295 12.31 13.24 -2.04
N SER A 296 13.19 12.32 -2.45
CA SER A 296 12.79 11.07 -3.09
C SER A 296 11.87 10.25 -2.17
N ALA A 297 12.25 10.07 -0.90
CA ALA A 297 11.46 9.31 0.07
C ALA A 297 10.07 9.94 0.30
N LEU A 298 9.99 11.26 0.49
CA LEU A 298 8.72 11.97 0.67
C LEU A 298 7.82 11.86 -0.56
N SER A 299 8.35 12.09 -1.77
CA SER A 299 7.57 11.96 -3.00
C SER A 299 6.98 10.54 -3.16
N SER A 300 7.77 9.50 -2.87
CA SER A 300 7.28 8.12 -2.93
C SER A 300 6.20 7.83 -1.91
N ILE A 301 6.27 8.40 -0.70
CA ILE A 301 5.20 8.24 0.31
C ILE A 301 3.88 8.83 -0.20
N HIS A 302 3.91 10.04 -0.78
CA HIS A 302 2.70 10.67 -1.33
C HIS A 302 2.09 9.83 -2.46
N ILE A 303 2.93 9.31 -3.37
CA ILE A 303 2.54 8.45 -4.47
C ILE A 303 1.88 7.16 -3.94
N CYS A 304 2.56 6.41 -3.07
CA CYS A 304 2.02 5.16 -2.52
C CYS A 304 0.76 5.39 -1.68
N ALA A 305 0.65 6.51 -0.97
CA ALA A 305 -0.58 6.85 -0.24
C ALA A 305 -1.76 7.09 -1.20
N LEU A 306 -1.53 7.73 -2.36
CA LEU A 306 -2.56 7.88 -3.39
C LEU A 306 -2.92 6.56 -4.05
N GLU A 307 -1.96 5.65 -4.26
CA GLU A 307 -2.24 4.31 -4.78
C GLU A 307 -3.16 3.52 -3.84
N CYS A 308 -2.86 3.55 -2.52
CA CYS A 308 -3.75 3.01 -1.50
C CYS A 308 -5.16 3.62 -1.57
N LEU A 309 -5.27 4.96 -1.58
CA LEU A 309 -6.56 5.64 -1.66
C LEU A 309 -7.33 5.29 -2.94
N ASN A 310 -6.63 5.21 -4.08
CA ASN A 310 -7.22 4.84 -5.35
C ASN A 310 -7.83 3.43 -5.27
N ASN A 311 -7.07 2.47 -4.73
CA ASN A 311 -7.55 1.09 -4.57
C ASN A 311 -8.70 1.00 -3.56
N ILE A 312 -8.66 1.77 -2.47
CA ILE A 312 -9.77 1.88 -1.51
C ILE A 312 -11.04 2.37 -2.22
N PHE A 313 -10.98 3.52 -2.89
CA PHE A 313 -12.20 4.11 -3.47
C PHE A 313 -12.72 3.33 -4.68
N LEU A 314 -11.85 2.72 -5.48
CA LEU A 314 -12.29 1.80 -6.53
C LEU A 314 -13.00 0.57 -5.95
N SER A 315 -12.51 0.03 -4.83
CA SER A 315 -13.13 -1.08 -4.12
C SER A 315 -14.46 -0.69 -3.48
N LEU A 316 -14.55 0.52 -2.90
CA LEU A 316 -15.79 1.05 -2.33
C LEU A 316 -16.83 1.43 -3.39
N ALA A 317 -16.40 1.82 -4.58
CA ALA A 317 -17.28 2.11 -5.71
C ALA A 317 -17.75 0.83 -6.44
N ALA A 318 -17.08 -0.31 -6.27
CA ALA A 318 -17.44 -1.54 -6.98
C ALA A 318 -18.86 -2.05 -6.67
N PRO A 319 -19.35 -2.05 -5.42
CA PRO A 319 -20.75 -2.39 -5.12
C PRO A 319 -21.75 -1.38 -5.67
N ALA A 320 -21.39 -0.12 -5.90
CA ALA A 320 -22.27 0.86 -6.54
C ALA A 320 -22.49 0.55 -8.03
N ARG A 321 -21.58 -0.23 -8.64
CA ARG A 321 -21.70 -0.74 -10.01
C ARG A 321 -22.47 -2.07 -10.10
N SER A 322 -22.72 -2.76 -8.98
CA SER A 322 -23.46 -4.02 -8.97
C SER A 322 -24.96 -3.77 -8.88
N GLN A 323 -25.76 -4.63 -9.52
CA GLN A 323 -27.23 -4.53 -9.50
C GLN A 323 -27.83 -4.74 -8.10
N HIS A 324 -27.04 -5.27 -7.15
CA HIS A 324 -27.41 -5.50 -5.76
C HIS A 324 -26.34 -4.95 -4.81
N PRO A 325 -26.39 -3.65 -4.47
CA PRO A 325 -25.46 -3.06 -3.53
C PRO A 325 -25.69 -3.64 -2.12
N SER A 326 -24.60 -3.98 -1.43
CA SER A 326 -24.67 -4.39 -0.03
C SER A 326 -25.09 -3.21 0.87
N PRO A 327 -25.78 -3.45 1.99
CA PRO A 327 -26.24 -2.40 2.89
C PRO A 327 -25.09 -1.57 3.49
N SER A 328 -23.89 -2.16 3.64
CA SER A 328 -22.70 -1.46 4.11
C SER A 328 -22.11 -0.50 3.06
N ALA A 329 -22.12 -0.88 1.79
CA ALA A 329 -21.66 0.01 0.71
C ALA A 329 -22.65 1.19 0.50
N ALA A 330 -23.95 0.91 0.59
CA ALA A 330 -24.97 1.95 0.55
C ALA A 330 -24.80 2.97 1.69
N ALA A 331 -24.46 2.52 2.91
CA ALA A 331 -24.24 3.41 4.05
C ALA A 331 -23.09 4.41 3.81
N ILE A 332 -21.99 3.98 3.18
CA ILE A 332 -20.84 4.85 2.88
C ILE A 332 -21.23 5.95 1.88
N GLY A 333 -21.95 5.59 0.80
CA GLY A 333 -22.42 6.57 -0.18
C GLY A 333 -23.41 7.59 0.37
N THR A 334 -24.07 7.30 1.50
CA THR A 334 -24.96 8.26 2.18
C THR A 334 -24.25 9.24 3.12
N ASP A 335 -23.00 8.99 3.52
CA ASP A 335 -22.22 9.90 4.35
C ASP A 335 -21.52 10.97 3.50
N VAL A 336 -22.31 11.95 3.07
CA VAL A 336 -21.86 13.04 2.19
C VAL A 336 -20.79 13.91 2.84
N ASP A 337 -20.84 14.12 4.16
CA ASP A 337 -19.86 14.94 4.88
C ASP A 337 -18.47 14.32 4.83
N SER A 338 -18.36 12.99 4.99
CA SER A 338 -17.11 12.28 4.80
C SER A 338 -16.60 12.37 3.35
N GLY A 339 -17.49 12.22 2.36
CA GLY A 339 -17.17 12.40 0.95
C GLY A 339 -16.60 13.79 0.64
N LEU A 340 -17.25 14.85 1.13
CA LEU A 340 -16.80 16.23 0.98
C LEU A 340 -15.45 16.48 1.65
N LYS A 341 -15.22 15.89 2.84
CA LYS A 341 -13.93 16.01 3.54
C LYS A 341 -12.79 15.41 2.69
N VAL A 342 -12.98 14.19 2.18
CA VAL A 342 -11.98 13.53 1.31
C VAL A 342 -11.75 14.35 0.05
N TRP A 343 -12.83 14.77 -0.62
CA TRP A 343 -12.78 15.59 -1.83
C TRP A 343 -11.96 16.87 -1.63
N ASN A 344 -12.23 17.59 -0.54
CA ASN A 344 -11.55 18.84 -0.23
C ASN A 344 -10.07 18.64 0.11
N GLU A 345 -9.70 17.58 0.83
CA GLU A 345 -8.29 17.28 1.12
C GLU A 345 -7.51 16.89 -0.16
N LEU A 346 -8.13 16.15 -1.09
CA LEU A 346 -7.54 15.86 -2.40
C LEU A 346 -7.29 17.14 -3.21
N TRP A 347 -8.27 18.04 -3.27
CA TRP A 347 -8.12 19.32 -3.97
C TRP A 347 -7.10 20.25 -3.30
N LYS A 348 -7.03 20.27 -1.98
CA LYS A 348 -6.00 20.99 -1.23
C LYS A 348 -4.61 20.46 -1.56
N MET A 349 -4.45 19.14 -1.62
CA MET A 349 -3.21 18.49 -2.06
C MET A 349 -2.86 18.89 -3.50
N LEU A 350 -3.79 18.74 -4.46
CA LEU A 350 -3.52 19.02 -5.88
C LEU A 350 -3.17 20.49 -6.11
N SER A 351 -3.83 21.39 -5.37
CA SER A 351 -3.51 22.83 -5.38
C SER A 351 -2.11 23.11 -4.85
N ALA A 352 -1.65 22.37 -3.82
CA ALA A 352 -0.29 22.51 -3.28
C ALA A 352 0.79 21.97 -4.23
N VAL A 353 0.49 20.93 -5.02
CA VAL A 353 1.39 20.43 -6.07
C VAL A 353 1.49 21.41 -7.23
N GLY A 354 0.38 22.06 -7.59
CA GLY A 354 0.27 22.97 -8.73
C GLY A 354 0.27 22.25 -10.07
N THR A 355 -0.06 22.95 -11.15
CA THR A 355 -0.20 22.39 -12.51
C THR A 355 1.06 22.52 -13.37
N GLU A 356 2.16 23.02 -12.78
CA GLU A 356 3.46 23.13 -13.45
C GLU A 356 4.20 21.79 -13.42
N LEU A 357 3.77 20.87 -14.30
CA LEU A 357 4.24 19.48 -14.36
C LEU A 357 5.35 19.24 -15.39
N GLY A 358 5.75 20.29 -16.11
CA GLY A 358 6.77 20.26 -17.13
C GLY A 358 8.14 20.60 -16.56
N GLY A 359 9.15 19.80 -16.90
CA GLY A 359 10.56 20.07 -16.58
C GLY A 359 11.27 18.89 -15.95
N PRO A 360 12.62 18.84 -16.03
CA PRO A 360 13.40 17.79 -15.39
C PRO A 360 13.20 17.78 -13.87
N GLY A 361 12.97 16.60 -13.28
CA GLY A 361 12.79 16.45 -11.83
C GLY A 361 11.35 16.68 -11.35
N GLN A 362 10.42 17.08 -12.22
CA GLN A 362 9.01 17.26 -11.90
C GLN A 362 8.16 16.00 -12.20
N GLU A 363 8.80 14.89 -12.56
CA GLU A 363 8.15 13.61 -12.82
C GLU A 363 7.28 13.15 -11.63
N PRO A 364 7.73 13.27 -10.36
CA PRO A 364 6.88 12.88 -9.22
C PRO A 364 5.63 13.75 -9.07
N ARG A 365 5.67 15.05 -9.43
CA ARG A 365 4.47 15.90 -9.41
C ARG A 365 3.46 15.45 -10.46
N ARG A 366 3.95 15.08 -11.65
CA ARG A 366 3.12 14.56 -12.74
C ARG A 366 2.45 13.26 -12.34
N GLU A 367 3.21 12.31 -11.83
CA GLU A 367 2.70 11.02 -11.35
C GLU A 367 1.64 11.20 -10.27
N LEU A 368 1.89 12.12 -9.33
CA LEU A 368 0.95 12.46 -8.27
C LEU A 368 -0.37 13.03 -8.82
N TRP A 369 -0.33 13.90 -9.83
CA TRP A 369 -1.54 14.35 -10.52
C TRP A 369 -2.29 13.22 -11.22
N GLN A 370 -1.58 12.32 -11.91
CA GLN A 370 -2.18 11.18 -12.62
C GLN A 370 -2.89 10.21 -11.65
N LEU A 371 -2.29 9.95 -10.49
CA LEU A 371 -2.90 9.17 -9.42
C LEU A 371 -4.04 9.94 -8.75
N GLY A 372 -3.83 11.23 -8.45
CA GLY A 372 -4.80 12.10 -7.79
C GLY A 372 -6.11 12.19 -8.55
N VAL A 373 -6.09 12.32 -9.88
CA VAL A 373 -7.31 12.28 -10.70
C VAL A 373 -7.98 10.90 -10.68
N GLY A 374 -7.20 9.81 -10.59
CA GLY A 374 -7.76 8.47 -10.36
C GLY A 374 -8.53 8.38 -9.04
N VAL A 375 -7.95 8.91 -7.96
CA VAL A 375 -8.62 8.99 -6.66
C VAL A 375 -9.87 9.87 -6.72
N LEU A 376 -9.79 11.04 -7.36
CA LEU A 376 -10.95 11.92 -7.56
C LEU A 376 -12.09 11.18 -8.28
N TRP A 377 -11.78 10.41 -9.33
CA TRP A 377 -12.79 9.61 -10.02
C TRP A 377 -13.42 8.58 -9.08
N GLY A 378 -12.60 7.82 -8.35
CA GLY A 378 -13.08 6.82 -7.38
C GLY A 378 -13.99 7.43 -6.31
N VAL A 379 -13.60 8.59 -5.74
CA VAL A 379 -14.43 9.33 -4.78
C VAL A 379 -15.72 9.82 -5.43
N ALA A 380 -15.64 10.40 -6.63
CA ALA A 380 -16.82 10.88 -7.35
C ALA A 380 -17.80 9.76 -7.71
N GLU A 381 -17.32 8.54 -7.94
CA GLU A 381 -18.18 7.35 -8.12
C GLU A 381 -18.88 6.94 -6.83
N VAL A 382 -18.19 6.92 -5.68
CA VAL A 382 -18.81 6.56 -4.38
C VAL A 382 -19.92 7.54 -3.99
N TRP A 383 -19.73 8.84 -4.27
CA TRP A 383 -20.67 9.92 -3.93
C TRP A 383 -21.28 10.58 -5.17
N LYS A 384 -21.53 9.80 -6.23
CA LYS A 384 -22.08 10.27 -7.50
C LYS A 384 -23.38 11.06 -7.31
N GLY A 385 -23.43 12.26 -7.89
CA GLY A 385 -24.55 13.19 -7.77
C GLY A 385 -24.69 13.90 -6.40
N SER A 386 -23.94 13.51 -5.38
CA SER A 386 -23.95 14.13 -4.05
C SER A 386 -22.90 15.23 -3.88
N LEU A 387 -21.79 15.15 -4.63
CA LEU A 387 -20.74 16.17 -4.60
C LEU A 387 -21.17 17.40 -5.40
N THR A 388 -21.10 18.58 -4.77
CA THR A 388 -21.42 19.84 -5.45
C THR A 388 -20.27 20.23 -6.39
N PRO A 389 -20.52 20.39 -7.70
CA PRO A 389 -19.50 20.82 -8.65
C PRO A 389 -18.99 22.23 -8.33
N ASN A 390 -17.68 22.42 -8.43
CA ASN A 390 -17.02 23.70 -8.26
C ASN A 390 -16.37 24.13 -9.59
N ASP A 391 -16.68 25.33 -10.06
CA ASP A 391 -16.27 25.81 -11.39
C ASP A 391 -14.75 25.84 -11.55
N GLU A 392 -13.99 26.25 -10.52
CA GLU A 392 -12.53 26.29 -10.58
C GLU A 392 -11.94 24.89 -10.72
N GLN A 393 -12.45 23.94 -9.91
CA GLN A 393 -12.04 22.54 -9.96
C GLN A 393 -12.36 21.89 -11.31
N ILE A 394 -13.54 22.17 -11.87
CA ILE A 394 -13.95 21.71 -13.21
C ILE A 394 -12.98 22.25 -14.27
N GLN A 395 -12.69 23.56 -14.25
CA GLN A 395 -11.78 24.16 -15.22
C GLN A 395 -10.38 23.56 -15.14
N VAL A 396 -9.87 23.30 -13.93
CA VAL A 396 -8.57 22.64 -13.74
C VAL A 396 -8.57 21.23 -14.31
N LEU A 397 -9.63 20.43 -14.09
CA LEU A 397 -9.75 19.09 -14.69
C LEU A 397 -9.80 19.14 -16.22
N ILE A 398 -10.56 20.08 -16.80
CA ILE A 398 -10.65 20.25 -18.27
C ILE A 398 -9.29 20.67 -18.83
N GLN A 399 -8.59 21.60 -18.19
CA GLN A 399 -7.24 22.00 -18.61
C GLN A 399 -6.26 20.82 -18.54
N PHE A 400 -6.29 20.05 -17.45
CA PHE A 400 -5.44 18.89 -17.28
C PHE A 400 -5.73 17.82 -18.33
N TYR A 401 -7.01 17.50 -18.58
CA TYR A 401 -7.46 16.61 -19.67
C TYR A 401 -6.90 17.03 -21.02
N ASN A 402 -7.04 18.30 -21.40
CA ASN A 402 -6.60 18.82 -22.69
C ASN A 402 -5.07 18.83 -22.84
N SER A 403 -4.34 19.01 -21.73
CA SER A 403 -2.87 19.00 -21.72
C SER A 403 -2.25 17.61 -21.66
N SER A 404 -3.03 16.58 -21.29
CA SER A 404 -2.54 15.21 -21.16
C SER A 404 -2.43 14.53 -22.52
N GLU A 405 -1.37 13.76 -22.72
CA GLU A 405 -1.21 12.84 -23.86
C GLU A 405 -1.62 11.41 -23.52
N ASP A 406 -1.83 11.12 -22.23
CA ASP A 406 -2.19 9.78 -21.74
C ASP A 406 -3.72 9.60 -21.75
N ASP A 407 -4.20 8.65 -22.55
CA ASP A 407 -5.61 8.31 -22.69
C ASP A 407 -6.21 7.78 -21.38
N VAL A 408 -5.44 7.09 -20.55
CA VAL A 408 -5.90 6.60 -19.24
C VAL A 408 -6.21 7.77 -18.32
N VAL A 409 -5.36 8.80 -18.32
CA VAL A 409 -5.58 10.03 -17.55
C VAL A 409 -6.81 10.77 -18.06
N LYS A 410 -6.98 10.83 -19.38
CA LYS A 410 -8.16 11.45 -20.01
C LYS A 410 -9.46 10.78 -19.60
N VAL A 411 -9.49 9.45 -19.61
CA VAL A 411 -10.65 8.67 -19.14
C VAL A 411 -10.97 8.97 -17.68
N LYS A 412 -9.97 9.03 -16.80
CA LYS A 412 -10.18 9.37 -15.38
C LYS A 412 -10.73 10.79 -15.19
N CYS A 413 -10.22 11.77 -15.95
CA CYS A 413 -10.74 13.14 -15.91
C CYS A 413 -12.21 13.18 -16.35
N LEU A 414 -12.53 12.56 -17.47
CA LEU A 414 -13.90 12.50 -17.99
C LEU A 414 -14.85 11.80 -17.02
N GLY A 415 -14.46 10.63 -16.48
CA GLY A 415 -15.25 9.92 -15.50
C GLY A 415 -15.51 10.76 -14.24
N THR A 416 -14.52 11.52 -13.78
CA THR A 416 -14.70 12.47 -12.67
C THR A 416 -15.73 13.55 -13.01
N LEU A 417 -15.61 14.19 -14.17
CA LEU A 417 -16.52 15.25 -14.63
C LEU A 417 -17.95 14.73 -14.83
N GLU A 418 -18.10 13.52 -15.38
CA GLU A 418 -19.39 12.86 -15.56
C GLU A 418 -20.10 12.65 -14.21
N CYS A 419 -19.39 12.15 -13.20
CA CYS A 419 -19.95 11.97 -11.85
C CYS A 419 -20.44 13.29 -11.25
N LEU A 420 -19.70 14.39 -11.45
CA LEU A 420 -20.08 15.72 -10.99
C LEU A 420 -21.30 16.27 -11.75
N ALA A 421 -21.38 16.01 -13.06
CA ALA A 421 -22.50 16.45 -13.90
C ALA A 421 -23.87 15.85 -13.49
N GLN A 422 -23.85 14.80 -12.64
CA GLN A 422 -25.06 14.19 -12.11
C GLN A 422 -25.63 14.93 -10.88
N HIS A 423 -24.99 16.01 -10.41
CA HIS A 423 -25.52 16.78 -9.28
C HIS A 423 -26.85 17.48 -9.67
N PRO A 424 -27.98 17.16 -9.02
CA PRO A 424 -29.31 17.58 -9.48
C PRO A 424 -29.55 19.10 -9.54
N HIS A 425 -28.81 19.86 -8.72
CA HIS A 425 -29.06 21.29 -8.52
C HIS A 425 -28.07 22.21 -9.26
N SER A 426 -27.11 21.66 -10.02
CA SER A 426 -26.02 22.43 -10.64
C SER A 426 -26.11 22.46 -12.17
N ILE A 427 -27.29 22.82 -12.71
CA ILE A 427 -27.60 22.74 -14.15
C ILE A 427 -26.51 23.38 -15.04
N GLU A 428 -26.00 24.55 -14.66
CA GLU A 428 -25.01 25.27 -15.46
C GLU A 428 -23.63 24.58 -15.41
N ALA A 429 -23.19 24.13 -14.24
CA ALA A 429 -21.96 23.35 -14.12
C ALA A 429 -22.05 22.01 -14.89
N ASN A 430 -23.23 21.37 -14.87
CA ASN A 430 -23.46 20.11 -15.58
C ASN A 430 -23.29 20.26 -17.10
N ARG A 431 -23.67 21.42 -17.67
CA ARG A 431 -23.42 21.70 -19.09
C ARG A 431 -21.94 21.76 -19.43
N VAL A 432 -21.13 22.37 -18.56
CA VAL A 432 -19.68 22.52 -18.77
C VAL A 432 -18.94 21.19 -18.60
N CYS A 433 -19.41 20.32 -17.71
CA CYS A 433 -18.83 18.99 -17.48
C CYS A 433 -19.06 17.99 -18.62
N THR A 434 -19.91 18.30 -19.60
CA THR A 434 -20.21 17.41 -20.74
C THR A 434 -19.53 17.98 -22.00
N PRO A 435 -18.24 17.69 -22.24
CA PRO A 435 -17.58 18.13 -23.46
C PRO A 435 -18.22 17.47 -24.70
N ASP A 436 -18.44 18.25 -25.75
CA ASP A 436 -18.99 17.80 -27.05
C ASP A 436 -18.14 16.71 -27.74
#